data_AF-A0A167PV56-F1
#
_entry.id   AF-A0A167PV56-F1
#
_cell.length_a   1.000
_cell.length_b   1.000
_cell.length_c   1.000
_cell.angle_alpha   90.00
_cell.angle_beta   90.00
_cell.angle_gamma   90.00
#
_symmetry.space_group_name_H-M   'P 1'
#
loop_
_entity.id
_entity.type
_entity.pdbx_description
1 polymer ?
#
loop_
_entity_poly.entity_id
_entity_poly.type
_entity_poly.pdbx_seq_one_letter_code
_entity_poly.pdbx_strand_id
1 'polypeptide(L)'
;MSFNPRMSIIPPYQQQKHHNHHNRSARQKDVADLFVRLTDKEIVACVADMGIPFTVADLQKPNPLLVQKIFEWFAEELLNVTRATVEPAMRAAAEEVCSEYYGPTTAGDDPQHGAGDALFPPDTRCLLGFCASLRVLLSECCVRDFSFADLYRPTYDRLVMILSYLINFVRFREGQGHIVDEHATAKLQPYVLQSPAALQASLADLSSALAAHRAHAEALERRARALQTSADAFGVGSGEVAACSKLLEEIAGELAREEDDNAKKTRQRDALTERGADVKEVERAELLLQKQLAKWHERMARLREQSAQKAQEAQAKMEELKQVHRTLNEERTEKGRDIEKRRVRIEQTEKKMLDLKENIENEVRNAYDEYLKMEAHIKLYITEMEQTM
;
A
#
# COMPACT_ATOMS: atom_id res chain seq x y z
N MET A 1 0.93 60.23 14.39
CA MET A 1 1.44 61.42 15.09
C MET A 1 0.40 62.52 15.05
N SER A 2 -0.23 62.81 16.18
CA SER A 2 -0.83 64.10 16.54
C SER A 2 -1.31 63.97 17.99
N PHE A 3 -0.33 63.85 18.88
CA PHE A 3 -0.49 63.84 20.33
C PHE A 3 -0.22 65.26 20.81
N ASN A 4 -1.20 65.93 21.42
CA ASN A 4 -1.00 67.27 21.98
C ASN A 4 -1.07 67.18 23.52
N PRO A 5 0.03 67.51 24.22
CA PRO A 5 0.21 67.21 25.64
C PRO A 5 -0.40 68.32 26.49
N ARG A 6 -1.30 67.96 27.41
CA ARG A 6 -1.77 68.90 28.44
C ARG A 6 -0.71 69.03 29.52
N MET A 7 -0.25 70.27 29.66
CA MET A 7 0.75 70.70 30.63
C MET A 7 0.31 70.48 32.08
N SER A 8 1.20 69.85 32.84
CA SER A 8 1.27 69.96 34.30
C SER A 8 1.87 71.32 34.66
N ILE A 9 1.16 72.13 35.42
CA ILE A 9 1.71 73.29 36.13
C ILE A 9 1.15 73.25 37.55
N ILE A 10 1.99 72.79 38.48
CA ILE A 10 1.87 72.99 39.92
C ILE A 10 2.62 74.28 40.25
N PRO A 11 2.00 75.27 40.90
CA PRO A 11 2.73 76.32 41.61
C PRO A 11 2.78 76.08 43.13
N PRO A 12 3.77 76.66 43.83
CA PRO A 12 4.45 76.01 44.94
C PRO A 12 3.93 76.39 46.33
N TYR A 13 4.35 75.56 47.28
CA TYR A 13 4.33 75.75 48.73
C TYR A 13 4.86 77.15 49.14
N GLN A 14 4.06 77.92 49.87
CA GLN A 14 4.56 78.97 50.76
C GLN A 14 3.79 78.93 52.09
N GLN A 15 4.56 78.78 53.16
CA GLN A 15 4.14 78.82 54.56
C GLN A 15 3.66 80.23 54.92
N GLN A 16 2.54 80.34 55.64
CA GLN A 16 2.43 81.32 56.73
C GLN A 16 1.33 80.95 57.74
N LYS A 17 1.74 81.00 59.00
CA LYS A 17 0.96 80.73 60.22
C LYS A 17 -0.05 81.85 60.50
N HIS A 18 -1.16 81.45 61.11
CA HIS A 18 -1.81 81.99 62.33
C HIS A 18 -3.29 82.35 62.23
N HIS A 19 -4.01 81.85 63.26
CA HIS A 19 -5.28 82.32 63.83
C HIS A 19 -6.56 82.14 63.00
N ASN A 20 -7.30 81.06 63.28
CA ASN A 20 -8.54 81.23 64.03
C ASN A 20 -9.09 79.91 64.59
N HIS A 21 -9.13 79.84 65.92
CA HIS A 21 -10.07 78.99 66.66
C HIS A 21 -11.50 79.50 66.45
N HIS A 22 -12.49 78.61 66.62
CA HIS A 22 -13.95 78.83 66.61
C HIS A 22 -14.66 78.66 65.27
N ASN A 23 -14.97 77.41 64.87
CA ASN A 23 -16.33 77.05 64.43
C ASN A 23 -16.51 75.55 64.13
N ARG A 24 -16.24 74.68 65.12
CA ARG A 24 -16.57 73.25 65.00
C ARG A 24 -17.79 72.81 65.82
N SER A 25 -18.34 73.68 66.67
CA SER A 25 -19.50 73.36 67.52
C SER A 25 -20.86 73.80 66.96
N ALA A 26 -20.89 74.54 65.84
CA ALA A 26 -22.14 75.10 65.30
C ALA A 26 -22.92 74.10 64.41
N ARG A 27 -22.26 73.11 63.80
CA ARG A 27 -22.94 72.10 62.96
C ARG A 27 -23.57 70.93 63.73
N GLN A 28 -23.37 70.85 65.04
CA GLN A 28 -23.82 69.72 65.84
C GLN A 28 -25.16 69.99 66.56
N LYS A 29 -25.58 71.26 66.68
CA LYS A 29 -26.83 71.65 67.34
C LYS A 29 -28.06 71.58 66.44
N ASP A 30 -27.93 71.86 65.14
CA ASP A 30 -29.09 71.99 64.24
C ASP A 30 -29.76 70.67 63.83
N VAL A 31 -29.14 69.51 64.13
CA VAL A 31 -29.75 68.19 63.90
C VAL A 31 -30.56 67.73 65.12
N ALA A 32 -30.26 68.24 66.32
CA ALA A 32 -30.92 67.81 67.55
C ALA A 32 -32.39 68.25 67.64
N ASP A 33 -32.76 69.33 66.93
CA ASP A 33 -34.11 69.93 66.97
C ASP A 33 -35.07 69.39 65.89
N LEU A 34 -34.63 68.46 65.02
CA LEU A 34 -35.46 67.88 63.96
C LEU A 34 -36.11 66.53 64.33
N PHE A 35 -35.90 66.02 65.55
CA PHE A 35 -36.30 64.66 65.91
C PHE A 35 -37.13 64.59 67.18
N VAL A 36 -38.35 64.10 67.04
CA VAL A 36 -39.28 63.84 68.13
C VAL A 36 -38.80 62.60 68.89
N ARG A 37 -38.21 62.80 70.06
CA ARG A 37 -38.00 61.73 71.05
C ARG A 37 -39.37 61.15 71.40
N LEU A 38 -39.57 59.86 71.15
CA LEU A 38 -40.82 59.20 71.49
C LEU A 38 -40.95 59.10 73.01
N THR A 39 -42.18 59.16 73.51
CA THR A 39 -42.47 58.94 74.93
C THR A 39 -42.27 57.46 75.29
N ASP A 40 -41.96 57.18 76.56
CA ASP A 40 -41.78 55.81 77.05
C ASP A 40 -42.97 54.91 76.70
N LYS A 41 -44.19 55.45 76.75
CA LYS A 41 -45.41 54.71 76.42
C LYS A 41 -45.51 54.37 74.94
N GLU A 42 -45.09 55.25 74.06
CA GLU A 42 -45.09 55.01 72.61
C GLU A 42 -44.04 53.98 72.21
N ILE A 43 -42.83 54.06 72.78
CA ILE A 43 -41.78 53.06 72.55
C ILE A 43 -42.25 51.69 73.02
N VAL A 44 -42.82 51.62 74.22
CA VAL A 44 -43.36 50.37 74.77
C VAL A 44 -44.49 49.81 73.92
N ALA A 45 -45.42 50.65 73.46
CA ALA A 45 -46.50 50.22 72.59
C ALA A 45 -45.96 49.65 71.26
N CYS A 46 -45.05 50.36 70.59
CA CYS A 46 -44.48 49.87 69.34
C CYS A 46 -43.68 48.57 69.51
N VAL A 47 -42.93 48.41 70.61
CA VAL A 47 -42.22 47.15 70.89
C VAL A 47 -43.21 46.01 71.20
N ALA A 48 -44.31 46.31 71.89
CA ALA A 48 -45.36 45.33 72.14
C ALA A 48 -46.07 44.88 70.85
N ASP A 49 -46.24 45.79 69.88
CA ASP A 49 -46.80 45.47 68.55
C ASP A 49 -45.92 44.49 67.77
N MET A 50 -44.61 44.43 68.06
CA MET A 50 -43.67 43.43 67.51
C MET A 50 -43.83 42.04 68.15
N GLY A 51 -44.74 41.88 69.12
CA GLY A 51 -44.96 40.63 69.86
C GLY A 51 -43.97 40.39 71.00
N ILE A 52 -43.17 41.39 71.38
CA ILE A 52 -42.21 41.28 72.48
C ILE A 52 -42.84 41.89 73.75
N PRO A 53 -43.02 41.11 74.84
CA PRO A 53 -43.56 41.64 76.09
C PRO A 53 -42.55 42.60 76.71
N PHE A 54 -42.83 43.90 76.64
CA PHE A 54 -41.97 44.97 77.10
C PHE A 54 -42.79 45.99 77.91
N THR A 55 -42.30 46.41 79.07
CA THR A 55 -43.01 47.38 79.93
C THR A 55 -42.19 48.64 80.13
N VAL A 56 -42.83 49.71 80.66
CA VAL A 56 -42.13 50.95 81.02
C VAL A 56 -41.05 50.70 82.07
N ALA A 57 -41.27 49.75 82.99
CA ALA A 57 -40.26 49.39 83.99
C ALA A 57 -39.03 48.73 83.34
N ASP A 58 -39.24 47.89 82.33
CA ASP A 58 -38.17 47.27 81.55
C ASP A 58 -37.41 48.31 80.72
N LEU A 59 -38.09 49.34 80.23
CA LEU A 59 -37.42 50.46 79.55
C LEU A 59 -36.55 51.26 80.52
N GLN A 60 -37.07 51.62 81.70
CA GLN A 60 -36.35 52.37 82.74
C GLN A 60 -35.16 51.60 83.33
N LYS A 61 -35.27 50.27 83.42
CA LYS A 61 -34.20 49.37 83.85
C LYS A 61 -33.97 48.29 82.78
N PRO A 62 -33.25 48.63 81.71
CA PRO A 62 -33.15 47.76 80.54
C PRO A 62 -32.38 46.47 80.85
N ASN A 63 -33.07 45.34 80.63
CA ASN A 63 -32.48 44.01 80.67
C ASN A 63 -31.75 43.73 79.34
N PRO A 64 -30.43 43.42 79.36
CA PRO A 64 -29.65 43.12 78.15
C PRO A 64 -30.29 42.08 77.22
N LEU A 65 -30.88 41.00 77.77
CA LEU A 65 -31.46 39.93 76.97
C LEU A 65 -32.72 40.39 76.22
N LEU A 66 -33.55 41.23 76.87
CA LEU A 66 -34.77 41.74 76.27
C LEU A 66 -34.45 42.79 75.20
N VAL A 67 -33.46 43.64 75.45
CA VAL A 67 -32.95 44.61 74.48
C VAL A 67 -32.37 43.92 73.24
N GLN A 68 -31.59 42.85 73.43
CA GLN A 68 -31.06 42.07 72.31
C GLN A 68 -32.16 41.48 71.44
N LYS A 69 -33.22 40.90 72.03
CA LYS A 69 -34.38 40.41 71.28
C LYS A 69 -35.08 41.49 70.46
N ILE A 70 -35.23 42.70 71.02
CA ILE A 70 -35.84 43.83 70.29
C ILE A 70 -35.00 44.19 69.07
N PHE A 71 -33.68 44.35 69.25
CA PHE A 71 -32.81 44.65 68.12
C PHE A 71 -32.73 43.50 67.12
N GLU A 72 -32.75 42.25 67.57
CA GLU A 72 -32.77 41.04 66.72
C GLU A 72 -33.95 41.07 65.77
N TRP A 73 -35.14 41.37 66.29
CA TRP A 73 -36.33 41.56 65.48
C TRP A 73 -36.14 42.65 64.42
N PHE A 74 -35.59 43.81 64.78
CA PHE A 74 -35.36 44.89 63.80
C PHE A 74 -34.34 44.53 62.72
N ALA A 75 -33.29 43.79 63.05
CA ALA A 75 -32.31 43.36 62.05
C ALA A 75 -32.89 42.30 61.10
N GLU A 76 -33.73 41.41 61.61
CA GLU A 76 -34.45 40.44 60.79
C GLU A 76 -35.45 41.16 59.86
N GLU A 77 -36.25 42.07 60.39
CA GLU A 77 -37.29 42.78 59.63
C GLU A 77 -36.73 43.80 58.62
N LEU A 78 -35.63 44.49 58.96
CA LEU A 78 -35.09 45.57 58.10
C LEU A 78 -33.96 45.11 57.18
N LEU A 79 -33.16 44.13 57.61
CA LEU A 79 -31.98 43.67 56.87
C LEU A 79 -32.07 42.20 56.44
N ASN A 80 -33.10 41.46 56.86
CA ASN A 80 -33.19 40.00 56.69
C ASN A 80 -31.96 39.26 57.28
N VAL A 81 -31.43 39.82 58.38
CA VAL A 81 -30.26 39.29 59.09
C VAL A 81 -30.77 38.39 60.21
N THR A 82 -30.46 37.10 60.14
CA THR A 82 -30.83 36.10 61.14
C THR A 82 -29.57 35.37 61.61
N ARG A 83 -29.66 34.62 62.72
CA ARG A 83 -28.56 33.76 63.17
C ARG A 83 -28.04 32.86 62.04
N ALA A 84 -28.94 32.31 61.21
CA ALA A 84 -28.58 31.41 60.12
C ALA A 84 -27.77 32.10 59.01
N THR A 85 -27.98 33.40 58.76
CA THR A 85 -27.22 34.15 57.76
C THR A 85 -25.91 34.70 58.30
N VAL A 86 -25.86 35.05 59.59
CA VAL A 86 -24.66 35.61 60.25
C VAL A 86 -23.65 34.53 60.63
N GLU A 87 -24.12 33.41 61.17
CA GLU A 87 -23.25 32.37 61.74
C GLU A 87 -22.19 31.84 60.76
N PRO A 88 -22.50 31.51 59.49
CA PRO A 88 -21.50 31.04 58.54
C PRO A 88 -20.40 32.07 58.24
N ALA A 89 -20.79 33.33 58.04
CA ALA A 89 -19.84 34.42 57.78
C ALA A 89 -18.95 34.70 58.99
N MET A 90 -19.53 34.72 60.20
CA MET A 90 -18.77 34.95 61.43
C MET A 90 -17.86 33.77 61.79
N ARG A 91 -18.27 32.54 61.49
CA ARG A 91 -17.42 31.35 61.65
C ARG A 91 -16.21 31.43 60.73
N ALA A 92 -16.43 31.70 59.44
CA ALA A 92 -15.33 31.85 58.48
C ALA A 92 -14.36 32.98 58.86
N ALA A 93 -14.87 34.13 59.30
CA ALA A 93 -14.04 35.24 59.77
C ALA A 93 -13.24 34.90 61.04
N ALA A 94 -13.83 34.13 61.97
CA ALA A 94 -13.14 33.68 63.17
C ALA A 94 -12.03 32.67 62.83
N GLU A 95 -12.29 31.74 61.90
CA GLU A 95 -11.29 30.79 61.38
C GLU A 95 -10.12 31.50 60.70
N GLU A 96 -10.37 32.55 59.91
CA GLU A 96 -9.34 33.34 59.24
C GLU A 96 -8.45 34.10 60.25
N VAL A 97 -9.07 34.80 61.22
CA VAL A 97 -8.33 35.60 62.21
C VAL A 97 -7.56 34.72 63.21
N CYS A 98 -8.12 33.57 63.57
CA CYS A 98 -7.53 32.64 64.53
C CYS A 98 -6.93 31.41 63.84
N SER A 99 -6.41 31.57 62.61
CA SER A 99 -5.84 30.48 61.80
C SER A 99 -4.79 29.62 62.51
N GLU A 100 -4.07 30.17 63.49
CA GLU A 100 -3.06 29.45 64.30
C GLU A 100 -3.69 28.54 65.41
N TYR A 101 -4.96 28.79 65.77
CA TYR A 101 -5.73 28.06 66.78
C TYR A 101 -6.92 27.26 66.20
N TYR A 102 -7.27 27.49 64.93
CA TYR A 102 -8.23 26.70 64.12
C TYR A 102 -7.49 25.70 63.20
N GLY A 103 -6.35 25.18 63.64
CA GLY A 103 -5.73 24.03 62.98
C GLY A 103 -6.65 22.80 63.05
N PRO A 104 -6.57 21.85 62.09
CA PRO A 104 -7.32 20.61 62.18
C PRO A 104 -6.96 19.92 63.49
N THR A 105 -7.94 19.72 64.37
CA THR A 105 -7.78 18.79 65.48
C THR A 105 -7.39 17.46 64.84
N THR A 106 -6.21 16.98 65.20
CA THR A 106 -5.71 15.68 64.77
C THR A 106 -6.81 14.65 64.96
N ALA A 107 -7.10 13.91 63.88
CA ALA A 107 -8.17 12.92 63.80
C ALA A 107 -8.25 12.06 65.08
N GLY A 108 -9.21 12.36 65.95
CA GLY A 108 -9.36 11.66 67.23
C GLY A 108 -10.28 12.36 68.23
N ASP A 109 -10.32 13.69 68.24
CA ASP A 109 -11.13 14.44 69.21
C ASP A 109 -12.49 14.89 68.65
N ASP A 110 -13.49 14.79 69.53
CA ASP A 110 -14.92 15.03 69.29
C ASP A 110 -15.17 16.30 68.45
N PRO A 111 -15.93 16.26 67.33
CA PRO A 111 -15.99 17.33 66.33
C PRO A 111 -16.60 18.65 66.80
N GLN A 112 -17.02 18.77 68.06
CA GLN A 112 -17.86 19.89 68.51
C GLN A 112 -17.10 21.08 69.08
N HIS A 113 -15.79 21.01 69.37
CA HIS A 113 -15.10 22.12 70.05
C HIS A 113 -13.64 22.28 69.59
N GLY A 114 -13.41 22.96 68.46
CA GLY A 114 -12.08 23.43 68.07
C GLY A 114 -11.55 24.45 69.08
N ALA A 115 -10.23 24.53 69.29
CA ALA A 115 -9.62 25.48 70.24
C ALA A 115 -9.97 26.96 69.94
N GLY A 116 -10.30 27.28 68.69
CA GLY A 116 -10.84 28.58 68.30
C GLY A 116 -12.23 28.91 68.84
N ASP A 117 -13.10 27.91 69.06
CA ASP A 117 -14.42 28.10 69.69
C ASP A 117 -14.30 28.39 71.20
N ALA A 118 -13.15 28.10 71.83
CA ALA A 118 -12.86 28.51 73.20
C ALA A 118 -12.48 30.00 73.33
N LEU A 119 -11.80 30.56 72.31
CA LEU A 119 -11.47 32.00 72.26
C LEU A 119 -12.66 32.85 71.79
N PHE A 120 -13.41 32.37 70.79
CA PHE A 120 -14.59 33.05 70.25
C PHE A 120 -15.78 32.09 70.22
N PRO A 121 -16.51 31.95 71.36
CA PRO A 121 -17.68 31.08 71.42
C PRO A 121 -18.69 31.39 70.31
N PRO A 122 -19.37 30.37 69.76
CA PRO A 122 -20.34 30.54 68.67
C PRO A 122 -21.36 31.66 68.91
N ASP A 123 -21.91 31.74 70.12
CA ASP A 123 -22.89 32.76 70.47
C ASP A 123 -22.25 34.17 70.54
N THR A 124 -20.99 34.28 70.97
CA THR A 124 -20.28 35.56 71.06
C THR A 124 -19.94 36.09 69.67
N ARG A 125 -19.43 35.24 68.75
CA ARG A 125 -19.15 35.66 67.36
C ARG A 125 -20.44 36.02 66.62
N CYS A 126 -21.52 35.27 66.80
CA CYS A 126 -22.80 35.59 66.18
C CYS A 126 -23.35 36.93 66.69
N LEU A 127 -23.27 37.18 68.00
CA LEU A 127 -23.67 38.45 68.59
C LEU A 127 -22.82 39.63 68.10
N LEU A 128 -21.51 39.43 67.86
CA LEU A 128 -20.64 40.45 67.27
C LEU A 128 -20.98 40.74 65.80
N GLY A 129 -21.26 39.70 65.00
CA GLY A 129 -21.70 39.87 63.61
C GLY A 129 -23.06 40.56 63.50
N PHE A 130 -23.93 40.23 64.44
CA PHE A 130 -25.21 40.88 64.63
C PHE A 130 -25.04 42.37 64.99
N CYS A 131 -24.17 42.69 65.96
CA CYS A 131 -23.84 44.06 66.34
C CYS A 131 -23.23 44.85 65.16
N ALA A 132 -22.40 44.22 64.33
CA ALA A 132 -21.85 44.83 63.12
C ALA A 132 -22.95 45.19 62.10
N SER A 133 -23.91 44.28 61.88
CA SER A 133 -25.06 44.51 61.00
C SER A 133 -25.96 45.65 61.52
N LEU A 134 -26.22 45.68 62.83
CA LEU A 134 -26.96 46.76 63.48
C LEU A 134 -26.27 48.12 63.36
N ARG A 135 -24.93 48.18 63.41
CA ARG A 135 -24.21 49.44 63.23
C ARG A 135 -24.45 50.05 61.84
N VAL A 136 -24.52 49.20 60.81
CA VAL A 136 -24.82 49.65 59.46
C VAL A 136 -26.24 50.22 59.42
N LEU A 137 -27.22 49.46 59.92
CA LEU A 137 -28.61 49.91 60.01
C LEU A 137 -28.75 51.22 60.79
N LEU A 138 -28.19 51.28 61.99
CA LEU A 138 -28.33 52.43 62.88
C LEU A 138 -27.58 53.66 62.36
N SER A 139 -26.50 53.48 61.60
CA SER A 139 -25.87 54.59 60.87
C SER A 139 -26.83 55.24 59.88
N GLU A 140 -27.64 54.44 59.15
CA GLU A 140 -28.69 54.94 58.27
C GLU A 140 -29.84 55.59 59.06
N CYS A 141 -30.15 55.07 60.25
CA CYS A 141 -31.07 55.71 61.20
C CYS A 141 -30.48 56.93 61.93
N CYS A 142 -29.31 57.43 61.52
CA CYS A 142 -28.59 58.58 62.11
C CYS A 142 -27.97 58.38 63.51
N VAL A 143 -27.88 57.14 64.00
CA VAL A 143 -27.15 56.76 65.22
C VAL A 143 -25.78 56.20 64.83
N ARG A 144 -24.75 57.07 64.82
CA ARG A 144 -23.41 56.72 64.29
C ARG A 144 -22.46 56.10 65.31
N ASP A 145 -22.76 56.21 66.60
CA ASP A 145 -21.89 55.81 67.70
C ASP A 145 -22.39 54.56 68.43
N PHE A 146 -23.25 53.75 67.77
CA PHE A 146 -23.76 52.50 68.33
C PHE A 146 -22.63 51.53 68.68
N SER A 147 -22.65 51.05 69.93
CA SER A 147 -21.57 50.26 70.52
C SER A 147 -22.08 48.95 71.10
N PHE A 148 -21.17 48.00 71.34
CA PHE A 148 -21.54 46.74 71.97
C PHE A 148 -22.10 46.92 73.39
N ALA A 149 -21.72 48.02 74.08
CA ALA A 149 -22.27 48.36 75.38
C ALA A 149 -23.78 48.62 75.33
N ASP A 150 -24.32 49.05 74.18
CA ASP A 150 -25.76 49.30 74.02
C ASP A 150 -26.58 48.00 74.03
N LEU A 151 -25.95 46.87 73.74
CA LEU A 151 -26.57 45.54 73.76
C LEU A 151 -26.31 44.81 75.08
N TYR A 152 -25.11 44.92 75.63
CA TYR A 152 -24.71 44.15 76.82
C TYR A 152 -24.91 44.90 78.14
N ARG A 153 -24.86 46.24 78.11
CA ARG A 153 -25.07 47.10 79.28
C ARG A 153 -25.90 48.34 78.88
N PRO A 154 -27.15 48.14 78.44
CA PRO A 154 -28.01 49.22 78.00
C PRO A 154 -28.25 50.23 79.12
N THR A 155 -28.39 51.50 78.75
CA THR A 155 -28.81 52.58 79.65
C THR A 155 -30.11 53.17 79.16
N TYR A 156 -30.98 53.62 80.07
CA TYR A 156 -32.31 54.12 79.73
C TYR A 156 -32.25 55.23 78.67
N ASP A 157 -31.47 56.29 78.90
CA ASP A 157 -31.42 57.43 77.99
C ASP A 157 -30.94 57.06 76.58
N ARG A 158 -29.94 56.17 76.51
CA ARG A 158 -29.38 55.73 75.24
C ARG A 158 -30.33 54.80 74.50
N LEU A 159 -30.98 53.88 75.21
CA LEU A 159 -31.96 52.96 74.61
C LEU A 159 -33.19 53.72 74.06
N VAL A 160 -33.73 54.67 74.83
CA VAL A 160 -34.84 55.52 74.39
C VAL A 160 -34.49 56.31 73.14
N MET A 161 -33.28 56.89 73.10
CA MET A 161 -32.79 57.59 71.92
C MET A 161 -32.75 56.66 70.70
N ILE A 162 -32.05 55.53 70.82
CA ILE A 162 -31.86 54.59 69.70
C ILE A 162 -33.20 54.06 69.19
N LEU A 163 -34.09 53.62 70.09
CA LEU A 163 -35.41 53.11 69.69
C LEU A 163 -36.27 54.19 69.04
N SER A 164 -36.17 55.46 69.49
CA SER A 164 -36.89 56.56 68.83
C SER A 164 -36.43 56.74 67.38
N TYR A 165 -35.13 56.74 67.13
CA TYR A 165 -34.59 56.85 65.76
C TYR A 165 -35.01 55.66 64.89
N LEU A 166 -34.92 54.45 65.45
CA LEU A 166 -35.22 53.22 64.72
C LEU A 166 -36.72 53.09 64.39
N ILE A 167 -37.60 53.34 65.35
CA ILE A 167 -39.06 53.29 65.15
C ILE A 167 -39.49 54.35 64.13
N ASN A 168 -38.94 55.57 64.20
CA ASN A 168 -39.25 56.61 63.22
C ASN A 168 -38.78 56.24 61.81
N PHE A 169 -37.63 55.57 61.69
CA PHE A 169 -37.16 55.03 60.41
C PHE A 169 -38.13 53.97 59.85
N VAL A 170 -38.58 53.03 60.67
CA VAL A 170 -39.55 52.00 60.25
C VAL A 170 -40.86 52.63 59.79
N ARG A 171 -41.41 53.59 60.55
CA ARG A 171 -42.62 54.34 60.17
C ARG A 171 -42.46 55.06 58.83
N PHE A 172 -41.29 55.66 58.59
CA PHE A 172 -41.00 56.29 57.31
C PHE A 172 -40.96 55.26 56.17
N ARG A 173 -40.26 54.13 56.37
CA ARG A 173 -40.19 53.02 55.39
C ARG A 173 -41.58 52.53 55.00
N GLU A 174 -42.44 52.28 55.99
CA GLU A 174 -43.81 51.81 55.77
C GLU A 174 -44.66 52.82 54.98
N GLY A 175 -44.49 54.12 55.24
CA GLY A 175 -45.15 55.17 54.45
C GLY A 175 -44.75 55.21 52.97
N GLN A 176 -43.56 54.71 52.62
CA GLN A 176 -43.04 54.69 51.25
C GLN A 176 -43.34 53.39 50.48
N GLY A 177 -44.08 52.43 51.06
CA GLY A 177 -44.32 51.11 50.46
C GLY A 177 -44.88 51.14 49.02
N HIS A 178 -45.80 52.07 48.75
CA HIS A 178 -46.42 52.24 47.43
C HIS A 178 -45.41 52.52 46.29
N ILE A 179 -44.33 53.26 46.58
CA ILE A 179 -43.29 53.59 45.60
C ILE A 179 -42.47 52.34 45.26
N VAL A 180 -42.19 51.52 46.27
CA VAL A 180 -41.42 50.29 46.10
C VAL A 180 -42.23 49.28 45.28
N ASP A 181 -43.53 49.13 45.56
CA ASP A 181 -44.43 48.23 44.84
C ASP A 181 -44.59 48.61 43.37
N GLU A 182 -44.71 49.91 43.07
CA GLU A 182 -44.78 50.41 41.69
C GLU A 182 -43.51 50.04 40.90
N HIS A 183 -42.33 50.27 41.49
CA HIS A 183 -41.06 49.94 40.85
C HIS A 183 -40.80 48.44 40.72
N ALA A 184 -41.20 47.64 41.72
CA ALA A 184 -41.07 46.19 41.67
C ALA A 184 -41.95 45.60 40.56
N THR A 185 -43.19 46.08 40.47
CA THR A 185 -44.14 45.64 39.45
C THR A 185 -43.65 46.00 38.05
N ALA A 186 -43.23 47.25 37.80
CA ALA A 186 -42.78 47.69 36.48
C ALA A 186 -41.55 46.91 35.96
N LYS A 187 -40.62 46.53 36.85
CA LYS A 187 -39.40 45.82 36.47
C LYS A 187 -39.59 44.31 36.34
N LEU A 188 -40.46 43.70 37.17
CA LEU A 188 -40.64 42.25 37.22
C LEU A 188 -41.75 41.75 36.28
N GLN A 189 -42.75 42.56 35.95
CA GLN A 189 -43.86 42.19 35.07
C GLN A 189 -43.44 41.54 33.72
N PRO A 190 -42.45 42.05 32.95
CA PRO A 190 -42.07 41.42 31.68
C PRO A 190 -41.44 40.04 31.84
N TYR A 191 -40.84 39.74 33.00
CA TYR A 191 -40.26 38.43 33.29
C TYR A 191 -41.30 37.44 33.78
N VAL A 192 -42.36 37.91 34.44
CA VAL A 192 -43.50 37.08 34.89
C VAL A 192 -44.44 36.73 33.72
N LEU A 193 -44.45 37.55 32.65
CA LEU A 193 -45.25 37.32 31.43
C LEU A 193 -44.74 36.18 30.54
N GLN A 194 -43.50 35.72 30.70
CA GLN A 194 -43.11 34.41 30.17
C GLN A 194 -43.73 33.32 31.06
N SER A 195 -45.02 33.06 30.84
CA SER A 195 -45.76 32.04 31.56
C SER A 195 -44.99 30.71 31.54
N PRO A 196 -44.78 30.05 32.69
CA PRO A 196 -44.16 28.73 32.75
C PRO A 196 -44.78 27.73 31.77
N ALA A 197 -46.08 27.87 31.49
CA ALA A 197 -46.80 27.05 30.52
C ALA A 197 -46.34 27.28 29.07
N ALA A 198 -45.99 28.51 28.69
CA ALA A 198 -45.49 28.81 27.34
C ALA A 198 -44.09 28.23 27.11
N LEU A 199 -43.23 28.29 28.13
CA LEU A 199 -41.91 27.65 28.09
C LEU A 199 -42.02 26.12 28.07
N GLN A 200 -42.95 25.54 28.84
CA GLN A 200 -43.23 24.10 28.80
C GLN A 200 -43.77 23.64 27.44
N ALA A 201 -44.67 24.42 26.82
CA ALA A 201 -45.17 24.15 25.48
C ALA A 201 -44.03 24.19 24.44
N SER A 202 -43.17 25.22 24.49
CA SER A 202 -42.02 25.30 23.59
C SER A 202 -41.02 24.14 23.80
N LEU A 203 -40.77 23.73 25.05
CA LEU A 203 -39.94 22.56 25.34
C LEU A 203 -40.58 21.27 24.80
N ALA A 204 -41.90 21.11 24.94
CA ALA A 204 -42.62 19.96 24.41
C ALA A 204 -42.52 19.92 22.87
N ASP A 205 -42.74 21.05 22.20
CA ASP A 205 -42.64 21.16 20.74
C ASP A 205 -41.22 20.86 20.24
N LEU A 206 -40.20 21.43 20.88
CA LEU A 206 -38.80 21.17 20.54
C LEU A 206 -38.42 19.72 20.81
N SER A 207 -38.92 19.11 21.89
CA SER A 207 -38.67 17.70 22.19
C SER A 207 -39.30 16.77 21.15
N SER A 208 -40.51 17.09 20.70
CA SER A 208 -41.24 16.38 19.64
C SER A 208 -40.51 16.50 18.30
N ALA A 209 -40.09 17.72 17.93
CA ALA A 209 -39.30 17.96 16.73
C ALA A 209 -37.96 17.22 16.77
N LEU A 210 -37.27 17.21 17.91
CA LEU A 210 -36.02 16.48 18.10
C LEU A 210 -36.22 14.96 17.93
N ALA A 211 -37.30 14.41 18.49
CA ALA A 211 -37.65 13.00 18.33
C ALA A 211 -37.94 12.65 16.86
N ALA A 212 -38.70 13.49 16.15
CA ALA A 212 -38.98 13.32 14.73
C ALA A 212 -37.70 13.37 13.88
N HIS A 213 -36.81 14.34 14.13
CA HIS A 213 -35.54 14.44 13.43
C HIS A 213 -34.62 13.25 13.70
N ARG A 214 -34.57 12.73 14.93
CA ARG A 214 -33.83 11.51 15.25
C ARG A 214 -34.38 10.30 14.49
N ALA A 215 -35.69 10.10 14.47
CA ALA A 215 -36.31 9.01 13.72
C ALA A 215 -36.01 9.09 12.21
N HIS A 216 -36.03 10.31 11.65
CA HIS A 216 -35.67 10.54 10.26
C HIS A 216 -34.18 10.25 9.98
N ALA A 217 -33.28 10.68 10.87
CA ALA A 217 -31.85 10.39 10.75
C ALA A 217 -31.57 8.87 10.79
N GLU A 218 -32.18 8.15 11.73
CA GLU A 218 -32.07 6.68 11.80
C GLU A 218 -32.59 6.00 10.53
N ALA A 219 -33.69 6.49 9.95
CA ALA A 219 -34.23 5.95 8.70
C ALA A 219 -33.27 6.15 7.53
N LEU A 220 -32.65 7.34 7.43
CA LEU A 220 -31.62 7.62 6.43
C LEU A 220 -30.37 6.76 6.63
N GLU A 221 -29.91 6.57 7.87
CA GLU A 221 -28.76 5.70 8.16
C GLU A 221 -29.02 4.24 7.77
N ARG A 222 -30.21 3.70 8.07
CA ARG A 222 -30.60 2.34 7.63
C ARG A 222 -30.57 2.23 6.11
N ARG A 223 -31.11 3.23 5.39
CA ARG A 223 -31.09 3.27 3.92
C ARG A 223 -29.67 3.36 3.37
N ALA A 224 -28.82 4.19 3.97
CA ALA A 224 -27.42 4.32 3.57
C ALA A 224 -26.66 3.00 3.73
N ARG A 225 -26.85 2.29 4.86
CA ARG A 225 -26.26 0.96 5.06
C ARG A 225 -26.74 -0.07 4.05
N ALA A 226 -28.05 -0.10 3.74
CA ALA A 226 -28.59 -1.00 2.72
C ALA A 226 -28.01 -0.71 1.32
N LEU A 227 -27.88 0.58 0.96
CA LEU A 227 -27.24 0.99 -0.29
C LEU A 227 -25.75 0.63 -0.31
N GLN A 228 -25.04 0.76 0.81
CA GLN A 228 -23.63 0.37 0.91
C GLN A 228 -23.45 -1.12 0.66
N THR A 229 -24.26 -1.99 1.29
CA THR A 229 -24.22 -3.43 1.03
C THR A 229 -24.50 -3.76 -0.45
N SER A 230 -25.44 -3.05 -1.08
CA SER A 230 -25.68 -3.20 -2.52
C SER A 230 -24.47 -2.76 -3.35
N ALA A 231 -23.82 -1.65 -3.00
CA ALA A 231 -22.63 -1.15 -3.68
C ALA A 231 -21.46 -2.13 -3.55
N ASP A 232 -21.26 -2.73 -2.37
CA ASP A 232 -20.24 -3.75 -2.14
C ASP A 232 -20.51 -5.00 -3.00
N ALA A 233 -21.77 -5.43 -3.11
CA ALA A 233 -22.16 -6.54 -3.99
C ALA A 233 -21.91 -6.22 -5.47
N PHE A 234 -22.22 -5.00 -5.92
CA PHE A 234 -21.86 -4.56 -7.28
C PHE A 234 -20.35 -4.49 -7.50
N GLY A 235 -19.58 -4.11 -6.47
CA GLY A 235 -18.12 -4.13 -6.51
C GLY A 235 -17.57 -5.54 -6.74
N VAL A 236 -18.09 -6.55 -6.02
CA VAL A 236 -17.74 -7.97 -6.22
C VAL A 236 -18.10 -8.41 -7.64
N GLY A 237 -19.33 -8.15 -8.09
CA GLY A 237 -19.77 -8.52 -9.44
C GLY A 237 -18.94 -7.85 -10.55
N SER A 238 -18.55 -6.58 -10.36
CA SER A 238 -17.64 -5.90 -11.29
C SER A 238 -16.24 -6.55 -11.32
N GLY A 239 -15.74 -7.02 -10.17
CA GLY A 239 -14.48 -7.75 -10.09
C GLY A 239 -14.54 -9.09 -10.83
N GLU A 240 -15.65 -9.82 -10.68
CA GLU A 240 -15.90 -11.08 -11.40
C GLU A 240 -15.98 -10.86 -12.91
N VAL A 241 -16.69 -9.83 -13.38
CA VAL A 241 -16.76 -9.49 -14.81
C VAL A 241 -15.39 -9.14 -15.37
N ALA A 242 -14.57 -8.38 -14.63
CA ALA A 242 -13.20 -8.08 -15.04
C ALA A 242 -12.33 -9.33 -15.12
N ALA A 243 -12.50 -10.29 -14.21
CA ALA A 243 -11.81 -11.58 -14.26
C ALA A 243 -12.25 -12.41 -15.48
N CYS A 244 -13.55 -12.46 -15.77
CA CYS A 244 -14.07 -13.11 -16.97
C CYS A 244 -13.52 -12.47 -18.25
N SER A 245 -13.40 -11.13 -18.29
CA SER A 245 -12.81 -10.43 -19.44
C SER A 245 -11.35 -10.85 -19.68
N LYS A 246 -10.54 -10.95 -18.62
CA LYS A 246 -9.15 -11.43 -18.73
C LYS A 246 -9.06 -12.87 -19.23
N LEU A 247 -9.91 -13.75 -18.72
CA LEU A 247 -9.98 -15.13 -19.19
C LEU A 247 -10.36 -15.20 -20.68
N LEU A 248 -11.29 -14.36 -21.15
CA LEU A 248 -11.64 -14.28 -22.56
C LEU A 248 -10.47 -13.78 -23.43
N GLU A 249 -9.68 -12.83 -22.95
CA GLU A 249 -8.46 -12.37 -23.64
C GLU A 249 -7.39 -13.46 -23.72
N GLU A 250 -7.20 -14.22 -22.63
CA GLU A 250 -6.28 -15.36 -22.59
C GLU A 250 -6.72 -16.45 -23.59
N ILE A 251 -8.00 -16.82 -23.60
CA ILE A 251 -8.57 -17.80 -24.53
C ILE A 251 -8.43 -17.31 -25.98
N ALA A 252 -8.68 -16.02 -26.25
CA ALA A 252 -8.48 -15.46 -27.58
C ALA A 252 -7.02 -15.54 -28.03
N GLY A 253 -6.07 -15.31 -27.11
CA GLY A 253 -4.64 -15.48 -27.38
C GLY A 253 -4.24 -16.94 -27.65
N GLU A 254 -4.82 -17.90 -26.92
CA GLU A 254 -4.61 -19.32 -27.16
C GLU A 254 -5.19 -19.78 -28.51
N LEU A 255 -6.38 -19.29 -28.86
CA LEU A 255 -7.01 -19.58 -30.15
C LEU A 255 -6.15 -19.09 -31.31
N ALA A 256 -5.60 -17.88 -31.24
CA ALA A 256 -4.70 -17.35 -32.26
C ALA A 256 -3.42 -18.21 -32.41
N ARG A 257 -2.88 -18.73 -31.31
CA ARG A 257 -1.73 -19.65 -31.35
C ARG A 257 -2.08 -20.98 -32.01
N GLU A 258 -3.27 -21.51 -31.72
CA GLU A 258 -3.77 -22.75 -32.32
C GLU A 258 -3.98 -22.60 -33.84
N GLU A 259 -4.53 -21.47 -34.29
CA GLU A 259 -4.64 -21.14 -35.72
C GLU A 259 -3.28 -21.11 -36.43
N ASP A 260 -2.28 -20.46 -35.83
CA ASP A 260 -0.91 -20.40 -36.36
C ASP A 260 -0.26 -21.79 -36.46
N ASP A 261 -0.44 -22.63 -35.45
CA ASP A 261 0.09 -23.99 -35.44
C ASP A 261 -0.64 -24.90 -36.44
N ASN A 262 -1.95 -24.72 -36.61
CA ASN A 262 -2.72 -25.43 -37.61
C ASN A 262 -2.31 -25.02 -39.03
N ALA A 263 -2.00 -23.74 -39.26
CA ALA A 263 -1.43 -23.26 -40.51
C ALA A 263 -0.05 -23.88 -40.79
N LYS A 264 0.84 -23.96 -39.79
CA LYS A 264 2.14 -24.65 -39.91
C LYS A 264 1.96 -26.13 -40.23
N LYS A 265 1.06 -26.82 -39.52
CA LYS A 265 0.73 -28.23 -39.74
C LYS A 265 0.23 -28.48 -41.16
N THR A 266 -0.60 -27.59 -41.68
CA THR A 266 -1.11 -27.66 -43.05
C THR A 266 0.03 -27.54 -44.07
N ARG A 267 0.92 -26.54 -43.91
CA ARG A 267 2.12 -26.38 -44.75
C ARG A 267 3.04 -27.61 -44.71
N GLN A 268 3.27 -28.17 -43.51
CA GLN A 268 4.09 -29.38 -43.36
C GLN A 268 3.45 -30.60 -44.03
N ARG A 269 2.13 -30.75 -43.90
CA ARG A 269 1.41 -31.82 -44.58
C ARG A 269 1.53 -31.70 -46.10
N ASP A 270 1.35 -30.50 -46.63
CA ASP A 270 1.43 -30.26 -48.08
C ASP A 270 2.85 -30.52 -48.60
N ALA A 271 3.88 -30.08 -47.86
CA ALA A 271 5.29 -30.38 -48.18
C ALA A 271 5.61 -31.89 -48.10
N LEU A 272 5.02 -32.63 -47.16
CA LEU A 272 5.14 -34.09 -47.10
C LEU A 272 4.46 -34.77 -48.29
N THR A 273 3.32 -34.25 -48.75
CA THR A 273 2.65 -34.80 -49.93
C THR A 273 3.45 -34.58 -51.21
N GLU A 274 4.08 -33.41 -51.36
CA GLU A 274 4.96 -33.09 -52.49
C GLU A 274 6.20 -33.99 -52.49
N ARG A 275 6.92 -34.07 -51.35
CA ARG A 275 8.06 -34.99 -51.21
C ARG A 275 7.67 -36.45 -51.44
N GLY A 276 6.47 -36.84 -51.01
CA GLY A 276 5.94 -38.18 -51.29
C GLY A 276 5.68 -38.44 -52.77
N ALA A 277 5.34 -37.41 -53.55
CA ALA A 277 5.25 -37.50 -55.01
C ALA A 277 6.64 -37.61 -55.65
N ASP A 278 7.60 -36.80 -55.21
CA ASP A 278 8.99 -36.84 -55.69
C ASP A 278 9.62 -38.22 -55.48
N VAL A 279 9.44 -38.79 -54.28
CA VAL A 279 9.95 -40.15 -53.96
C VAL A 279 9.37 -41.17 -54.93
N LYS A 280 8.06 -41.12 -55.23
CA LYS A 280 7.43 -42.03 -56.19
C LYS A 280 7.94 -41.83 -57.62
N GLU A 281 8.28 -40.61 -58.01
CA GLU A 281 8.87 -40.34 -59.32
C GLU A 281 10.30 -40.89 -59.40
N VAL A 282 11.10 -40.67 -58.37
CA VAL A 282 12.45 -41.23 -58.24
C VAL A 282 12.42 -42.75 -58.26
N GLU A 283 11.50 -43.39 -57.52
CA GLU A 283 11.32 -44.86 -57.54
C GLU A 283 10.98 -45.38 -58.93
N ARG A 284 10.13 -44.68 -59.69
CA ARG A 284 9.81 -45.03 -61.09
C ARG A 284 11.03 -44.90 -62.01
N ALA A 285 11.80 -43.82 -61.84
CA ALA A 285 13.03 -43.59 -62.61
C ALA A 285 14.08 -44.65 -62.29
N GLU A 286 14.26 -44.99 -61.00
CA GLU A 286 15.13 -46.06 -60.55
C GLU A 286 14.73 -47.40 -61.18
N LEU A 287 13.45 -47.77 -61.13
CA LEU A 287 12.95 -49.00 -61.75
C LEU A 287 13.22 -49.04 -63.27
N LEU A 288 13.05 -47.91 -63.96
CA LEU A 288 13.35 -47.82 -65.39
C LEU A 288 14.84 -47.99 -65.66
N LEU A 289 15.69 -47.33 -64.90
CA LEU A 289 17.14 -47.42 -65.01
C LEU A 289 17.62 -48.84 -64.69
N GLN A 290 17.10 -49.49 -63.65
CA GLN A 290 17.39 -50.89 -63.33
C GLN A 290 17.03 -51.82 -64.50
N LYS A 291 15.88 -51.63 -65.14
CA LYS A 291 15.50 -52.39 -66.34
C LYS A 291 16.45 -52.13 -67.51
N GLN A 292 16.89 -50.89 -67.72
CA GLN A 292 17.88 -50.57 -68.75
C GLN A 292 19.23 -51.22 -68.45
N LEU A 293 19.69 -51.15 -67.20
CA LEU A 293 20.92 -51.79 -66.72
C LEU A 293 20.88 -53.30 -66.96
N ALA A 294 19.76 -53.96 -66.64
CA ALA A 294 19.56 -55.38 -66.93
C ALA A 294 19.67 -55.70 -68.43
N LYS A 295 19.05 -54.89 -69.30
CA LYS A 295 19.18 -55.05 -70.76
C LYS A 295 20.62 -54.87 -71.24
N TRP A 296 21.35 -53.89 -70.71
CA TRP A 296 22.75 -53.67 -71.05
C TRP A 296 23.65 -54.81 -70.55
N HIS A 297 23.41 -55.32 -69.35
CA HIS A 297 24.08 -56.51 -68.82
C HIS A 297 23.82 -57.74 -69.70
N GLU A 298 22.58 -57.99 -70.12
CA GLU A 298 22.26 -59.09 -71.02
C GLU A 298 22.95 -58.94 -72.38
N ARG A 299 22.93 -57.73 -72.97
CA ARG A 299 23.65 -57.44 -74.22
C ARG A 299 25.15 -57.64 -74.07
N MET A 300 25.73 -57.18 -72.96
CA MET A 300 27.15 -57.35 -72.66
C MET A 300 27.50 -58.83 -72.47
N ALA A 301 26.63 -59.61 -71.81
CA ALA A 301 26.78 -61.06 -71.68
C ALA A 301 26.76 -61.75 -73.05
N ARG A 302 25.79 -61.43 -73.92
CA ARG A 302 25.71 -61.97 -75.30
C ARG A 302 26.95 -61.60 -76.13
N LEU A 303 27.44 -60.35 -76.04
CA LEU A 303 28.66 -59.93 -76.72
C LEU A 303 29.90 -60.66 -76.20
N ARG A 304 30.01 -60.86 -74.88
CA ARG A 304 31.08 -61.66 -74.28
C ARG A 304 31.01 -63.11 -74.75
N GLU A 305 29.83 -63.71 -74.77
CA GLU A 305 29.62 -65.07 -75.26
C GLU A 305 29.96 -65.19 -76.75
N GLN A 306 29.49 -64.29 -77.61
CA GLN A 306 29.86 -64.25 -79.03
C GLN A 306 31.36 -64.06 -79.24
N SER A 307 32.00 -63.19 -78.46
CA SER A 307 33.45 -63.01 -78.50
C SER A 307 34.18 -64.27 -78.07
N ALA A 308 33.71 -64.96 -77.03
CA ALA A 308 34.27 -66.22 -76.56
C ALA A 308 34.08 -67.36 -77.58
N GLN A 309 32.90 -67.47 -78.19
CA GLN A 309 32.61 -68.42 -79.26
C GLN A 309 33.51 -68.16 -80.48
N LYS A 310 33.63 -66.91 -80.94
CA LYS A 310 34.55 -66.56 -82.04
C LYS A 310 36.00 -66.86 -81.69
N ALA A 311 36.42 -66.61 -80.45
CA ALA A 311 37.76 -66.96 -80.00
C ALA A 311 37.98 -68.48 -80.01
N GLN A 312 37.00 -69.27 -79.56
CA GLN A 312 37.03 -70.73 -79.62
C GLN A 312 37.04 -71.25 -81.06
N GLU A 313 36.19 -70.73 -81.95
CA GLU A 313 36.19 -71.09 -83.37
C GLU A 313 37.52 -70.73 -84.05
N ALA A 314 38.08 -69.55 -83.74
CA ALA A 314 39.39 -69.16 -84.23
C ALA A 314 40.49 -70.09 -83.71
N GLN A 315 40.43 -70.49 -82.44
CA GLN A 315 41.34 -71.49 -81.87
C GLN A 315 41.20 -72.85 -82.57
N ALA A 316 39.98 -73.34 -82.78
CA ALA A 316 39.71 -74.60 -83.47
C ALA A 316 40.23 -74.57 -84.92
N LYS A 317 39.93 -73.50 -85.67
CA LYS A 317 40.45 -73.30 -87.04
C LYS A 317 41.98 -73.22 -87.05
N MET A 318 42.58 -72.53 -86.08
CA MET A 318 44.04 -72.49 -85.93
C MET A 318 44.61 -73.90 -85.67
N GLU A 319 43.91 -74.74 -84.93
CA GLU A 319 44.32 -76.11 -84.65
C GLU A 319 44.15 -77.02 -85.89
N GLU A 320 43.04 -76.91 -86.61
CA GLU A 320 42.85 -77.57 -87.91
C GLU A 320 43.91 -77.15 -88.93
N LEU A 321 44.18 -75.84 -89.06
CA LEU A 321 45.24 -75.32 -89.92
C LEU A 321 46.62 -75.84 -89.51
N LYS A 322 46.91 -75.97 -88.21
CA LYS A 322 48.14 -76.61 -87.72
C LYS A 322 48.20 -78.08 -88.11
N GLN A 323 47.09 -78.82 -88.03
CA GLN A 323 47.02 -80.22 -88.44
C GLN A 323 47.24 -80.37 -89.95
N VAL A 324 46.56 -79.56 -90.77
CA VAL A 324 46.75 -79.56 -92.23
C VAL A 324 48.16 -79.12 -92.62
N HIS A 325 48.72 -78.12 -91.92
CA HIS A 325 50.11 -77.73 -92.16
C HIS A 325 51.07 -78.85 -91.81
N ARG A 326 50.80 -79.59 -90.71
CA ARG A 326 51.57 -80.77 -90.33
C ARG A 326 51.50 -81.87 -91.40
N THR A 327 50.32 -82.23 -91.90
CA THR A 327 50.17 -83.24 -92.95
C THR A 327 50.83 -82.79 -94.26
N LEU A 328 50.64 -81.54 -94.69
CA LEU A 328 51.34 -80.97 -95.86
C LEU A 328 52.85 -80.98 -95.69
N ASN A 329 53.36 -80.72 -94.49
CA ASN A 329 54.79 -80.75 -94.22
C ASN A 329 55.30 -82.20 -94.24
N GLU A 330 54.57 -83.15 -93.65
CA GLU A 330 54.85 -84.59 -93.74
C GLU A 330 54.85 -85.05 -95.22
N GLU A 331 53.83 -84.72 -96.02
CA GLU A 331 53.79 -84.99 -97.46
C GLU A 331 54.95 -84.33 -98.21
N ARG A 332 55.33 -83.09 -97.87
CA ARG A 332 56.47 -82.41 -98.50
C ARG A 332 57.79 -83.12 -98.15
N THR A 333 57.96 -83.59 -96.92
CA THR A 333 59.14 -84.35 -96.52
C THR A 333 59.20 -85.72 -97.19
N GLU A 334 58.05 -86.37 -97.39
CA GLU A 334 57.95 -87.66 -98.08
C GLU A 334 58.21 -87.51 -99.58
N LYS A 335 57.59 -86.51 -100.23
CA LYS A 335 57.92 -86.12 -101.61
C LYS A 335 59.39 -85.74 -101.74
N GLY A 336 59.96 -85.03 -100.75
CA GLY A 336 61.39 -84.74 -100.69
C GLY A 336 62.25 -85.99 -100.63
N ARG A 337 61.89 -86.98 -99.80
CA ARG A 337 62.55 -88.29 -99.75
C ARG A 337 62.44 -89.04 -101.08
N ASP A 338 61.28 -89.00 -101.74
CA ASP A 338 61.10 -89.68 -103.03
C ASP A 338 61.85 -88.99 -104.16
N ILE A 339 61.94 -87.66 -104.16
CA ILE A 339 62.82 -86.91 -105.06
C ILE A 339 64.27 -87.31 -104.81
N GLU A 340 64.72 -87.41 -103.56
CA GLU A 340 66.10 -87.83 -103.26
C GLU A 340 66.36 -89.27 -103.71
N LYS A 341 65.42 -90.20 -103.50
CA LYS A 341 65.51 -91.57 -104.04
C LYS A 341 65.59 -91.59 -105.57
N ARG A 342 64.87 -90.70 -106.26
CA ARG A 342 64.94 -90.56 -107.72
C ARG A 342 66.27 -89.96 -108.15
N ARG A 343 66.76 -88.94 -107.44
CA ARG A 343 68.07 -88.30 -107.66
C ARG A 343 69.22 -89.30 -107.52
N VAL A 344 69.25 -90.07 -106.44
CA VAL A 344 70.25 -91.13 -106.21
C VAL A 344 70.18 -92.21 -107.30
N ARG A 345 68.97 -92.58 -107.76
CA ARG A 345 68.82 -93.51 -108.88
C ARG A 345 69.39 -92.94 -110.18
N ILE A 346 69.11 -91.67 -110.48
CA ILE A 346 69.66 -90.99 -111.65
C ILE A 346 71.18 -90.97 -111.56
N GLU A 347 71.74 -90.56 -110.43
CA GLU A 347 73.19 -90.49 -110.18
C GLU A 347 73.89 -91.86 -110.30
N GLN A 348 73.27 -92.93 -109.78
CA GLN A 348 73.76 -94.30 -109.99
C GLN A 348 73.72 -94.73 -111.46
N THR A 349 72.73 -94.27 -112.23
CA THR A 349 72.59 -94.59 -113.65
C THR A 349 73.57 -93.79 -114.50
N GLU A 350 73.79 -92.52 -114.17
CA GLU A 350 74.83 -91.66 -114.76
C GLU A 350 76.23 -92.23 -114.50
N LYS A 351 76.52 -92.69 -113.28
CA LYS A 351 77.79 -93.36 -112.96
C LYS A 351 77.99 -94.62 -113.81
N LYS A 352 76.97 -95.47 -113.94
CA LYS A 352 77.03 -96.65 -114.82
C LYS A 352 77.27 -96.28 -116.28
N MET A 353 76.65 -95.20 -116.77
CA MET A 353 76.93 -94.70 -118.13
C MET A 353 78.36 -94.21 -118.27
N LEU A 354 78.91 -93.56 -117.24
CA LEU A 354 80.28 -93.05 -117.23
C LEU A 354 81.29 -94.20 -117.22
N ASP A 355 81.10 -95.21 -116.37
CA ASP A 355 81.92 -96.43 -116.32
C ASP A 355 81.86 -97.21 -117.65
N LEU A 356 80.67 -97.33 -118.27
CA LEU A 356 80.50 -97.93 -119.60
C LEU A 356 81.22 -97.14 -120.69
N LYS A 357 81.15 -95.80 -120.62
CA LYS A 357 81.84 -94.92 -121.56
C LYS A 357 83.35 -95.07 -121.46
N GLU A 358 83.90 -95.12 -120.24
CA GLU A 358 85.32 -95.31 -119.99
C GLU A 358 85.79 -96.70 -120.46
N ASN A 359 85.00 -97.74 -120.28
CA ASN A 359 85.28 -99.07 -120.85
C ASN A 359 85.33 -99.06 -122.38
N ILE A 360 84.36 -98.42 -123.05
CA ILE A 360 84.37 -98.29 -124.52
C ILE A 360 85.58 -97.48 -125.00
N GLU A 361 85.92 -96.37 -124.32
CA GLU A 361 87.11 -95.57 -124.63
C GLU A 361 88.40 -96.39 -124.48
N ASN A 362 88.49 -97.26 -123.46
CA ASN A 362 89.61 -98.17 -123.27
C ASN A 362 89.67 -99.28 -124.33
N GLU A 363 88.54 -99.85 -124.74
CA GLU A 363 88.47 -100.81 -125.84
C GLU A 363 88.91 -100.18 -127.18
N VAL A 364 88.47 -98.95 -127.46
CA VAL A 364 88.89 -98.19 -128.64
C VAL A 364 90.39 -97.90 -128.60
N ARG A 365 90.95 -97.51 -127.44
CA ARG A 365 92.39 -97.31 -127.26
C ARG A 365 93.18 -98.59 -127.51
N ASN A 366 92.75 -99.72 -126.95
CA ASN A 366 93.42 -101.00 -127.15
C ASN A 366 93.39 -101.44 -128.62
N ALA A 367 92.25 -101.29 -129.29
CA ALA A 367 92.13 -101.57 -130.72
C ALA A 367 93.02 -100.64 -131.56
N TYR A 368 93.16 -99.37 -131.16
CA TYR A 368 94.04 -98.40 -131.82
C TYR A 368 95.53 -98.74 -131.63
N ASP A 369 95.92 -99.19 -130.44
CA ASP A 369 97.29 -99.63 -130.15
C ASP A 369 97.66 -100.93 -130.91
N GLU A 370 96.72 -101.88 -131.06
CA GLU A 370 96.92 -103.06 -131.90
C GLU A 370 97.06 -102.71 -133.39
N TYR A 371 96.27 -101.75 -133.87
CA TYR A 371 96.40 -101.22 -135.23
C TYR A 371 97.79 -100.60 -135.47
N LEU A 372 98.27 -99.78 -134.53
CA LEU A 372 99.61 -99.16 -134.59
C LEU A 372 100.74 -100.18 -134.60
N LYS A 373 100.63 -101.28 -133.84
CA LYS A 373 101.61 -102.38 -133.88
C LYS A 373 101.64 -103.09 -135.23
N MET A 374 100.47 -103.32 -135.83
CA MET A 374 100.39 -103.90 -137.19
C MET A 374 100.96 -102.96 -138.24
N GLU A 375 100.72 -101.65 -138.13
CA GLU A 375 101.30 -100.64 -139.04
C GLU A 375 102.83 -100.58 -138.93
N ALA A 376 103.37 -100.65 -137.72
CA ALA A 376 104.81 -100.73 -137.49
C ALA A 376 105.44 -102.00 -138.07
N HIS A 377 104.77 -103.15 -137.94
CA HIS A 377 105.19 -104.43 -138.54
C HIS A 377 105.25 -104.36 -140.07
N ILE A 378 104.26 -103.72 -140.71
CA ILE A 378 104.26 -103.53 -142.17
C ILE A 378 105.39 -102.61 -142.60
N LYS A 379 105.65 -101.51 -141.89
CA LYS A 379 106.77 -100.59 -142.20
C LYS A 379 108.13 -101.27 -142.06
N LEU A 380 108.34 -102.08 -141.03
CA LEU A 380 109.60 -102.83 -140.83
C LEU A 380 109.84 -103.83 -141.97
N TYR A 381 108.79 -104.54 -142.40
CA TYR A 381 108.86 -105.48 -143.52
C TYR A 381 109.22 -104.80 -144.86
N ILE A 382 108.67 -103.60 -145.11
CA ILE A 382 109.03 -102.80 -146.29
C ILE A 382 110.51 -102.38 -146.23
N THR A 383 111.01 -102.01 -145.05
CA THR A 383 112.38 -101.51 -144.88
C THR A 383 113.43 -102.63 -145.02
N GLU A 384 113.12 -103.86 -144.59
CA GLU A 384 114.00 -105.03 -144.79
C GLU A 384 114.02 -105.53 -146.25
N MET A 385 112.93 -105.34 -147.00
CA MET A 385 112.86 -105.63 -148.43
C MET A 385 113.69 -104.67 -149.30
N GLU A 386 113.86 -103.41 -148.89
CA GLU A 386 114.67 -102.43 -149.63
C GLU A 386 116.19 -102.56 -149.41
N GLN A 387 116.65 -103.24 -148.35
CA GLN A 387 118.08 -103.42 -148.03
C GLN A 387 118.73 -104.69 -148.60
N THR A 388 117.98 -105.49 -149.37
CA THR A 388 118.51 -106.69 -150.06
C THR A 388 118.47 -106.58 -151.60
N MET A 389 118.19 -105.39 -152.13
CA MET A 389 118.68 -104.91 -153.44
C MET A 389 119.98 -104.12 -153.23
#